data_AF-L7UNA2-F1
#
_entry.id   AF-L7UNA2-F1
#
_cell.length_a   1.000
_cell.length_b   1.000
_cell.length_c   1.000
_cell.angle_alpha   90.00
_cell.angle_beta   90.00
_cell.angle_gamma   90.00
#
_symmetry.space_group_name_H-M   'P 1'
#
loop_
_entity.id
_entity.type
_entity.pdbx_description
1 polymer ?
#
loop_
_entity_poly.entity_id
_entity_poly.type
_entity_poly.pdbx_seq_one_letter_code
_entity_poly.pdbx_strand_id
1 'polypeptide(L)'
;MTARRRYTPWSATNGVLFGMVAGVVLGLAEMVVALASGDSPWRPVRMSAAVLLGPRVFTDGFPWGRVVLAGVGVHLAVAAVMGVFYSFLDALLPPDGRGRWEFQAAVGMLFGIAVWLVDFQFIARGYYPWFLDVPQFPQIVLHAVFLGLPLAMLFTMAERRRALMDAAESASSSA
;
A
#
# COMPACT_ATOMS: atom_id res chain seq x y z
N MET A 1 -33.21 -18.22 -10.22
CA MET A 1 -32.66 -16.96 -10.76
C MET A 1 -31.25 -16.81 -10.21
N THR A 2 -30.25 -17.29 -10.96
CA THR A 2 -28.84 -17.29 -10.53
C THR A 2 -28.35 -15.85 -10.59
N ALA A 3 -28.15 -15.22 -9.42
CA ALA A 3 -27.53 -13.92 -9.32
C ALA A 3 -26.15 -14.02 -9.98
N ARG A 4 -26.06 -13.51 -11.22
CA ARG A 4 -24.79 -13.39 -11.94
C ARG A 4 -23.92 -12.48 -11.07
N ARG A 5 -22.98 -13.05 -10.30
CA ARG A 5 -21.92 -12.26 -9.64
C ARG A 5 -21.35 -11.39 -10.74
N ARG A 6 -21.61 -10.08 -10.72
CA ARG A 6 -20.84 -9.13 -11.52
C ARG A 6 -19.43 -9.26 -10.96
N TYR A 7 -18.61 -10.09 -11.59
CA TYR A 7 -17.18 -10.12 -11.35
C TYR A 7 -16.71 -8.74 -11.81
N THR A 8 -16.61 -7.81 -10.87
CA THR A 8 -16.33 -6.42 -11.20
C THR A 8 -14.84 -6.30 -11.47
N PRO A 9 -14.40 -5.98 -12.70
CA PRO A 9 -13.04 -5.52 -12.98
C PRO A 9 -12.64 -4.25 -12.19
N TRP A 10 -13.56 -3.71 -11.38
CA TRP A 10 -13.37 -2.57 -10.50
C TRP A 10 -12.54 -2.87 -9.24
N SER A 11 -12.44 -4.12 -8.77
CA SER A 11 -11.65 -4.47 -7.57
C SER A 11 -10.14 -4.34 -7.81
N ALA A 12 -9.63 -4.86 -8.93
CA ALA A 12 -8.21 -4.79 -9.27
C ALA A 12 -7.76 -3.36 -9.61
N THR A 13 -8.55 -2.60 -10.38
CA THR A 13 -8.26 -1.20 -10.69
C THR A 13 -8.23 -0.34 -9.42
N ASN A 14 -9.20 -0.50 -8.52
CA ASN A 14 -9.17 0.16 -7.22
C ASN A 14 -7.97 -0.30 -6.39
N GLY A 15 -7.64 -1.59 -6.42
CA GLY A 15 -6.44 -2.12 -5.78
C GLY A 15 -5.17 -1.41 -6.25
N VAL A 16 -4.95 -1.30 -7.55
CA VAL A 16 -3.81 -0.56 -8.11
C VAL A 16 -3.80 0.90 -7.63
N LEU A 17 -4.91 1.62 -7.81
CA LEU A 17 -4.97 3.06 -7.49
C LEU A 17 -4.84 3.32 -5.98
N PHE A 18 -5.59 2.59 -5.16
CA PHE A 18 -5.55 2.76 -3.69
C PHE A 18 -4.21 2.30 -3.12
N GLY A 19 -3.62 1.25 -3.69
CA GLY A 19 -2.27 0.81 -3.37
C GLY A 19 -1.24 1.90 -3.66
N MET A 20 -1.28 2.52 -4.84
CA MET A 20 -0.39 3.64 -5.17
C MET A 20 -0.57 4.83 -4.22
N VAL A 21 -1.82 5.22 -3.92
CA VAL A 21 -2.10 6.32 -2.99
C VAL A 21 -1.54 6.01 -1.60
N ALA A 22 -1.80 4.82 -1.07
CA ALA A 22 -1.26 4.39 0.22
C ALA A 22 0.28 4.28 0.20
N GLY A 23 0.86 3.85 -0.91
CA GLY A 23 2.31 3.81 -1.12
C GLY A 23 2.95 5.20 -1.09
N VAL A 24 2.30 6.21 -1.67
CA VAL A 24 2.74 7.62 -1.56
C VAL A 24 2.69 8.08 -0.10
N VAL A 25 1.61 7.77 0.62
CA VAL A 25 1.47 8.13 2.04
C VAL A 25 2.59 7.48 2.87
N LEU A 26 2.86 6.18 2.66
CA LEU A 26 3.98 5.48 3.30
C LEU A 26 5.32 6.13 2.95
N GLY A 27 5.60 6.35 1.66
CA GLY A 27 6.88 6.90 1.22
C GLY A 27 7.15 8.27 1.84
N LEU A 28 6.16 9.16 1.87
CA LEU A 28 6.27 10.46 2.55
C LEU A 28 6.52 10.30 4.06
N ALA A 29 5.85 9.37 4.72
CA ALA A 29 6.06 9.10 6.14
C ALA A 29 7.48 8.57 6.42
N GLU A 30 8.01 7.70 5.57
CA GLU A 30 9.39 7.21 5.66
C GLU A 30 10.40 8.35 5.46
N MET A 31 10.17 9.27 4.52
CA MET A 31 11.02 10.44 4.32
C MET A 31 11.04 11.35 5.56
N VAL A 32 9.87 11.55 6.20
CA VAL A 32 9.76 12.31 7.46
C VAL A 32 10.50 11.61 8.59
N VAL A 33 10.36 10.30 8.75
CA VAL A 33 11.06 9.54 9.80
C VAL A 33 12.58 9.53 9.56
N ALA A 34 13.03 9.40 8.31
CA ALA A 34 14.44 9.49 7.96
C ALA A 34 15.02 10.85 8.38
N LEU A 35 14.34 11.94 8.01
CA LEU A 35 14.72 13.29 8.41
C LEU A 35 14.75 13.47 9.93
N ALA A 36 13.72 13.00 10.63
CA ALA A 36 13.61 13.08 12.09
C ALA A 36 14.70 12.26 12.81
N SER A 37 15.23 11.23 12.15
CA SER A 37 16.31 10.37 12.66
C SER A 37 17.71 10.90 12.32
N GLY A 38 17.82 12.08 11.71
CA GLY A 38 19.09 12.67 11.30
C GLY A 38 19.68 12.08 10.01
N ASP A 39 18.90 11.28 9.28
CA ASP A 39 19.28 10.72 7.99
C ASP A 39 18.80 11.61 6.83
N SER A 40 19.24 11.30 5.62
CA SER A 40 18.74 11.94 4.41
C SER A 40 17.26 11.59 4.20
N PRO A 41 16.36 12.57 3.98
CA PRO A 41 14.96 12.28 3.62
C PRO A 41 14.86 11.49 2.31
N TRP A 42 15.91 11.47 1.51
CA TRP A 42 16.00 10.74 0.25
C TRP A 42 16.45 9.28 0.39
N ARG A 43 16.78 8.85 1.61
CA ARG A 43 17.24 7.48 1.86
C ARG A 43 16.22 6.42 1.41
N PRO A 44 14.91 6.51 1.71
CA PRO A 44 13.93 5.53 1.24
C PRO A 44 13.89 5.44 -0.30
N VAL A 45 13.97 6.58 -0.99
CA VAL A 45 14.00 6.63 -2.46
C VAL A 45 15.23 5.91 -3.02
N ARG A 46 16.41 6.10 -2.40
CA ARG A 46 17.63 5.36 -2.77
C ARG A 46 17.51 3.87 -2.51
N MET A 47 16.91 3.47 -1.38
CA MET A 47 16.69 2.06 -1.03
C MET A 47 15.80 1.35 -2.05
N SER A 48 14.71 1.99 -2.47
CA SER A 48 13.84 1.47 -3.54
C SER A 48 14.54 1.45 -4.90
N ALA A 49 15.34 2.48 -5.22
CA ALA A 49 16.10 2.52 -6.47
C ALA A 49 17.15 1.39 -6.55
N ALA A 50 17.76 1.03 -5.42
CA ALA A 50 18.76 -0.02 -5.32
C ALA A 50 18.22 -1.40 -5.69
N VAL A 51 16.91 -1.63 -5.55
CA VAL A 51 16.26 -2.89 -6.00
C VAL A 51 16.50 -3.13 -7.49
N LEU A 52 16.42 -2.09 -8.32
CA LEU A 52 16.61 -2.18 -9.76
C LEU A 52 18.06 -1.86 -10.19
N LEU A 53 18.68 -0.86 -9.57
CA LEU A 53 19.95 -0.27 -10.00
C LEU A 53 21.16 -0.75 -9.21
N GLY A 54 20.95 -1.52 -8.14
CA GLY A 54 21.95 -2.05 -7.22
C GLY A 54 22.47 -1.03 -6.19
N PRO A 55 23.31 -1.47 -5.23
CA PRO A 55 23.78 -0.65 -4.10
C PRO A 55 24.61 0.59 -4.48
N ARG A 56 25.13 0.67 -5.70
CA ARG A 56 25.86 1.84 -6.20
C ARG A 56 25.05 3.15 -6.16
N VAL A 57 23.72 3.07 -6.04
CA VAL A 57 22.88 4.26 -5.85
C VAL A 57 23.13 4.96 -4.51
N PHE A 58 23.86 4.36 -3.57
CA PHE A 58 24.26 4.99 -2.32
C PHE A 58 25.55 5.80 -2.42
N THR A 59 26.32 5.68 -3.50
CA THR A 59 27.56 6.45 -3.65
C THR A 59 27.27 7.87 -4.13
N ASP A 60 28.17 8.78 -3.77
CA ASP A 60 28.18 10.12 -4.33
C ASP A 60 28.40 10.07 -5.85
N GLY A 61 27.79 11.01 -6.57
CA GLY A 61 27.91 11.12 -8.02
C GLY A 61 27.00 10.20 -8.85
N PHE A 62 26.22 9.29 -8.25
CA PHE A 62 25.23 8.53 -9.03
C PHE A 62 24.14 9.48 -9.58
N PRO A 63 23.75 9.38 -10.87
CA PRO A 63 22.83 10.33 -11.49
C PRO A 63 21.47 10.42 -10.77
N TRP A 64 21.19 11.59 -10.17
CA TRP A 64 20.03 11.79 -9.30
C TRP A 64 18.69 11.52 -10.01
N GLY A 65 18.55 11.93 -11.27
CA GLY A 65 17.33 11.67 -12.05
C GLY A 65 17.01 10.17 -12.19
N ARG A 66 18.03 9.30 -12.27
CA ARG A 66 17.83 7.84 -12.32
C ARG A 66 17.41 7.29 -10.96
N VAL A 67 17.95 7.82 -9.86
CA VAL A 67 17.57 7.44 -8.50
C VAL A 67 16.09 7.74 -8.26
N VAL A 68 15.66 8.97 -8.56
CA VAL A 68 14.26 9.37 -8.34
C VAL A 68 13.32 8.54 -9.21
N LEU A 69 13.60 8.41 -10.51
CA LEU A 69 12.76 7.65 -11.43
C LEU A 69 12.65 6.17 -11.01
N ALA A 70 13.78 5.50 -10.75
CA ALA A 70 13.78 4.10 -10.36
C ALA A 70 13.19 3.89 -8.96
N GLY A 71 13.55 4.74 -8.00
CA GLY A 71 13.11 4.60 -6.61
C GLY A 71 11.61 4.81 -6.46
N VAL A 72 11.08 5.91 -6.98
CA VAL A 72 9.63 6.18 -6.97
C VAL A 72 8.89 5.14 -7.82
N GLY A 73 9.43 4.78 -8.99
CA GLY A 73 8.82 3.79 -9.88
C GLY A 73 8.69 2.41 -9.23
N VAL A 74 9.77 1.89 -8.63
CA VAL A 74 9.76 0.61 -7.92
C VAL A 74 8.80 0.67 -6.74
N HIS A 75 8.86 1.73 -5.92
CA HIS A 75 7.99 1.87 -4.75
C HIS A 75 6.51 1.86 -5.12
N LEU A 76 6.12 2.64 -6.12
CA LEU A 76 4.73 2.69 -6.59
C LEU A 76 4.30 1.39 -7.27
N ALA A 77 5.19 0.71 -7.98
CA ALA A 77 4.89 -0.60 -8.58
C ALA A 77 4.61 -1.65 -7.50
N VAL A 78 5.44 -1.72 -6.46
CA VAL A 78 5.23 -2.62 -5.32
C VAL A 78 3.95 -2.26 -4.58
N ALA A 79 3.72 -0.98 -4.30
CA ALA A 79 2.50 -0.52 -3.63
C ALA A 79 1.22 -0.84 -4.42
N ALA A 80 1.25 -0.71 -5.76
CA ALA A 80 0.15 -1.11 -6.63
C ALA A 80 -0.14 -2.63 -6.51
N VAL A 81 0.92 -3.46 -6.53
CA VAL A 81 0.79 -4.92 -6.35
C VAL A 81 0.21 -5.25 -4.98
N MET A 82 0.65 -4.59 -3.92
CA MET A 82 0.07 -4.78 -2.57
C MET A 82 -1.38 -4.36 -2.50
N GLY A 83 -1.77 -3.26 -3.15
CA GLY A 83 -3.17 -2.85 -3.24
C GLY A 83 -4.05 -3.86 -4.00
N VAL A 84 -3.51 -4.52 -5.03
CA VAL A 84 -4.19 -5.64 -5.71
C VAL A 84 -4.35 -6.83 -4.75
N PHE A 85 -3.31 -7.21 -4.00
CA PHE A 85 -3.43 -8.26 -2.98
C PHE A 85 -4.48 -7.92 -1.91
N TYR A 86 -4.50 -6.67 -1.45
CA TYR A 86 -5.54 -6.22 -0.53
C TYR A 86 -6.94 -6.29 -1.15
N SER A 87 -7.09 -5.97 -2.44
CA SER A 87 -8.39 -6.10 -3.13
C SER A 87 -8.92 -7.55 -3.13
N PHE A 88 -8.02 -8.53 -3.25
CA PHE A 88 -8.39 -9.94 -3.12
C PHE A 88 -8.75 -10.32 -1.69
N LEU A 89 -7.99 -9.82 -0.70
CA LEU A 89 -8.32 -10.00 0.71
C LEU A 89 -9.69 -9.40 1.04
N ASP A 90 -9.95 -8.16 0.62
CA ASP A 90 -11.21 -7.45 0.82
C ASP A 90 -12.41 -8.22 0.24
N ALA A 91 -12.25 -8.82 -0.94
CA ALA A 91 -13.28 -9.63 -1.58
C ALA A 91 -13.64 -10.91 -0.77
N LEU A 92 -12.73 -11.39 0.08
CA LEU A 92 -12.93 -12.54 0.97
C LEU A 92 -13.53 -12.13 2.33
N LEU A 93 -13.55 -10.84 2.68
CA LEU A 93 -14.11 -10.37 3.94
C LEU A 93 -15.65 -10.50 3.97
N PRO A 94 -16.24 -10.70 5.16
CA PRO A 94 -17.69 -10.68 5.36
C PRO A 94 -18.31 -9.38 4.81
N PRO A 95 -19.42 -9.44 4.04
CA PRO A 95 -20.03 -8.24 3.44
C PRO A 95 -20.39 -7.15 4.44
N ASP A 96 -20.88 -7.54 5.62
CA ASP A 96 -21.21 -6.68 6.75
C ASP A 96 -19.98 -6.03 7.41
N GLY A 97 -18.80 -6.64 7.25
CA GLY A 97 -17.52 -6.10 7.72
C GLY A 97 -16.95 -5.01 6.80
N ARG A 98 -17.15 -5.11 5.48
CA ARG A 98 -16.42 -4.26 4.51
C ARG A 98 -16.75 -2.78 4.59
N GLY A 99 -17.96 -2.44 5.04
CA GLY A 99 -18.40 -1.05 5.21
C GLY A 99 -18.09 -0.46 6.59
N ARG A 100 -17.54 -1.25 7.52
CA ARG A 100 -17.26 -0.84 8.91
C ARG A 100 -15.82 -0.34 9.03
N TRP A 101 -15.67 0.95 9.33
CA TRP A 101 -14.36 1.61 9.41
C TRP A 101 -13.41 0.93 10.39
N GLU A 102 -13.88 0.54 11.56
CA GLU A 102 -13.02 -0.04 12.61
C GLU A 102 -12.53 -1.43 12.22
N PHE A 103 -13.41 -2.23 11.61
CA PHE A 103 -13.08 -3.57 11.14
C PHE A 103 -12.05 -3.50 10.01
N GLN A 104 -12.30 -2.66 9.01
CA GLN A 104 -11.37 -2.46 7.90
C GLN A 104 -10.04 -1.84 8.34
N ALA A 105 -10.05 -0.89 9.27
CA ALA A 105 -8.83 -0.34 9.85
C ALA A 105 -7.95 -1.45 10.45
N ALA A 106 -8.55 -2.34 11.25
CA ALA A 106 -7.82 -3.45 11.86
C ALA A 106 -7.26 -4.41 10.80
N VAL A 107 -8.06 -4.80 9.80
CA VAL A 107 -7.62 -5.66 8.69
C VAL A 107 -6.50 -4.99 7.89
N GLY A 108 -6.65 -3.71 7.56
CA GLY A 108 -5.65 -2.89 6.87
C GLY A 108 -4.32 -2.84 7.61
N MET A 109 -4.35 -2.52 8.90
CA MET A 109 -3.15 -2.47 9.72
C MET A 109 -2.46 -3.82 9.81
N LEU A 110 -3.21 -4.91 10.00
CA LEU A 110 -2.66 -6.27 10.00
C LEU A 110 -2.06 -6.65 8.64
N PHE A 111 -2.70 -6.25 7.54
CA PHE A 111 -2.16 -6.42 6.21
C PHE A 111 -0.85 -5.65 6.03
N GLY A 112 -0.78 -4.38 6.47
CA GLY A 112 0.45 -3.59 6.45
C GLY A 112 1.58 -4.26 7.24
N ILE A 113 1.29 -4.82 8.42
CA ILE A 113 2.26 -5.61 9.20
C ILE A 113 2.71 -6.85 8.42
N ALA A 114 1.80 -7.54 7.74
CA ALA A 114 2.13 -8.69 6.91
C ALA A 114 3.02 -8.31 5.71
N VAL A 115 2.76 -7.16 5.08
CA VAL A 115 3.63 -6.62 4.01
C VAL A 115 5.03 -6.36 4.55
N TRP A 116 5.17 -5.66 5.69
CA TRP A 116 6.47 -5.45 6.33
C TRP A 116 7.17 -6.79 6.64
N LEU A 117 6.44 -7.77 7.14
CA LEU A 117 6.99 -9.08 7.48
C LEU A 117 7.57 -9.75 6.23
N VAL A 118 6.83 -9.76 5.12
CA VAL A 118 7.28 -10.34 3.85
C VAL A 118 8.49 -9.56 3.31
N ASP A 119 8.37 -8.25 3.18
CA ASP A 119 9.38 -7.42 2.53
C ASP A 119 10.68 -7.37 3.33
N PHE A 120 10.63 -7.09 4.64
CA PHE A 120 11.83 -6.92 5.45
C PHE A 120 12.35 -8.24 6.00
N GLN A 121 11.48 -9.14 6.45
CA GLN A 121 11.94 -10.33 7.17
C GLN A 121 12.26 -11.50 6.25
N PHE A 122 11.60 -11.62 5.10
CA PHE A 122 11.83 -12.71 4.14
C PHE A 122 12.60 -12.26 2.89
N ILE A 123 12.19 -11.17 2.25
CA ILE A 123 12.79 -10.73 0.98
C ILE A 123 14.11 -9.98 1.23
N ALA A 124 14.10 -8.94 2.07
CA ALA A 124 15.27 -8.09 2.27
C ALA A 124 16.46 -8.87 2.82
N ARG A 125 16.25 -9.77 3.79
CA ARG A 125 17.33 -10.63 4.33
C ARG A 125 18.05 -11.46 3.27
N GLY A 126 17.33 -11.92 2.25
CA GLY A 126 17.91 -12.76 1.19
C GLY A 126 18.50 -11.95 0.02
N TYR A 127 17.86 -10.85 -0.35
CA TYR A 127 18.12 -10.20 -1.65
C TYR A 127 18.47 -8.73 -1.55
N TYR A 128 17.95 -8.01 -0.55
CA TYR A 128 18.07 -6.55 -0.42
C TYR A 128 18.44 -6.14 1.01
N PRO A 129 19.62 -6.55 1.52
CA PRO A 129 19.94 -6.44 2.94
C PRO A 129 20.01 -5.00 3.47
N TRP A 130 20.19 -3.99 2.60
CA TRP A 130 20.19 -2.57 2.98
C TRP A 130 18.85 -2.09 3.56
N PHE A 131 17.74 -2.80 3.31
CA PHE A 131 16.47 -2.52 4.00
C PHE A 131 16.52 -2.80 5.50
N LEU A 132 17.55 -3.51 5.98
CA LEU A 132 17.76 -3.81 7.40
C LEU A 132 18.61 -2.75 8.12
N ASP A 133 19.17 -1.79 7.39
CA ASP A 133 20.01 -0.71 7.93
C ASP A 133 19.21 0.36 8.69
N VAL A 134 17.88 0.25 8.68
CA VAL A 134 16.97 1.15 9.41
C VAL A 134 16.34 0.44 10.60
N PRO A 135 15.97 1.15 11.68
CA PRO A 135 15.26 0.54 12.80
C PRO A 135 13.98 -0.15 12.35
N GLN A 136 13.86 -1.44 12.66
CA GLN A 136 12.78 -2.28 12.12
C GLN A 136 11.44 -2.06 12.81
N PHE A 137 11.43 -1.73 14.11
CA PHE A 137 10.18 -1.48 14.83
C PHE A 137 9.40 -0.27 14.27
N PRO A 138 10.03 0.91 14.03
CA PRO A 138 9.38 2.00 13.31
C PRO A 138 8.84 1.57 11.93
N GLN A 139 9.55 0.70 11.21
CA GLN A 139 9.09 0.22 9.91
C GLN A 139 7.78 -0.58 10.00
N ILE A 140 7.62 -1.45 11.02
CA ILE A 140 6.36 -2.14 11.29
C ILE A 140 5.21 -1.13 11.44
N VAL A 141 5.43 -0.10 12.28
CA VAL A 141 4.42 0.93 12.55
C VAL A 141 4.09 1.73 11.30
N LEU A 142 5.11 2.10 10.52
CA LEU A 142 4.93 2.84 9.27
C LEU A 142 4.08 2.04 8.28
N HIS A 143 4.36 0.76 8.09
CA HIS A 143 3.58 -0.08 7.18
C HIS A 143 2.15 -0.31 7.68
N ALA A 144 1.95 -0.50 8.98
CA ALA A 144 0.61 -0.64 9.54
C ALA A 144 -0.22 0.65 9.34
N VAL A 145 0.34 1.80 9.71
CA VAL A 145 -0.39 3.07 9.86
C VAL A 145 -0.41 3.91 8.58
N PHE A 146 0.64 3.88 7.77
CA PHE A 146 0.76 4.75 6.59
C PHE A 146 0.61 4.02 5.25
N LEU A 147 0.62 2.68 5.25
CA LEU A 147 0.23 1.87 4.11
C LEU A 147 -1.11 1.18 4.36
N GLY A 148 -1.15 0.30 5.37
CA GLY A 148 -2.29 -0.57 5.64
C GLY A 148 -3.59 0.18 5.96
N LEU A 149 -3.52 1.15 6.88
CA LEU A 149 -4.68 1.94 7.27
C LEU A 149 -5.24 2.78 6.11
N PRO A 150 -4.47 3.66 5.42
CA PRO A 150 -4.98 4.42 4.28
C PRO A 150 -5.58 3.55 3.17
N LEU A 151 -4.94 2.42 2.86
CA LEU A 151 -5.43 1.47 1.87
C LEU A 151 -6.81 0.95 2.26
N ALA A 152 -6.98 0.46 3.48
CA ALA A 152 -8.26 -0.04 3.97
C ALA A 152 -9.35 1.04 4.06
N MET A 153 -8.97 2.27 4.42
CA MET A 153 -9.91 3.40 4.45
C MET A 153 -10.47 3.69 3.04
N LEU A 154 -9.63 3.63 2.00
CA LEU A 154 -10.07 3.83 0.61
C LEU A 154 -11.04 2.73 0.16
N PHE A 155 -10.76 1.47 0.50
CA PHE A 155 -11.67 0.36 0.23
C PHE A 155 -13.00 0.51 0.97
N THR A 156 -12.97 0.90 2.24
CA THR A 156 -14.18 1.15 3.04
C THR A 156 -15.01 2.29 2.44
N MET A 157 -14.37 3.37 2.02
CA MET A 157 -15.04 4.50 1.36
C MET A 157 -15.74 4.04 0.08
N ALA A 158 -15.04 3.25 -0.75
CA ALA A 158 -15.58 2.71 -2.00
C ALA A 158 -16.78 1.79 -1.76
N GLU A 159 -16.71 0.92 -0.75
CA GLU A 159 -17.79 0.00 -0.36
C GLU A 159 -19.04 0.78 0.09
N ARG A 160 -18.86 1.76 0.99
CA ARG A 160 -19.98 2.58 1.49
C ARG A 160 -20.62 3.40 0.37
N ARG A 161 -19.82 3.95 -0.54
CA ARG A 161 -20.34 4.65 -1.73
C ARG A 161 -21.18 3.73 -2.61
N ARG A 162 -20.77 2.46 -2.79
CA ARG A 162 -21.54 1.47 -3.55
C ARG A 162 -22.90 1.20 -2.90
N ALA A 163 -22.91 0.93 -1.61
CA ALA A 163 -24.16 0.67 -0.87
C ALA A 163 -25.17 1.82 -1.00
N LEU A 164 -24.69 3.07 -1.01
CA LEU A 164 -25.54 4.25 -1.22
C LEU A 164 -26.12 4.33 -2.63
N MET A 165 -25.33 4.00 -3.66
CA MET A 165 -25.80 3.99 -5.06
C MET A 165 -26.84 2.89 -5.29
N ASP A 166 -26.58 1.68 -4.77
CA ASP A 166 -27.51 0.55 -4.88
C ASP A 166 -28.86 0.87 -4.22
N ALA A 167 -28.85 1.56 -3.06
CA ALA A 167 -30.06 2.01 -2.39
C ALA A 167 -30.84 3.06 -3.21
N ALA A 168 -30.15 4.04 -3.81
CA ALA A 168 -30.78 5.06 -4.65
C ALA A 168 -31.43 4.47 -5.92
N GLU A 169 -30.77 3.52 -6.57
CA GLU A 169 -31.30 2.80 -7.74
C GLU A 169 -32.54 1.97 -7.37
N SER A 170 -32.54 1.31 -6.21
CA SER A 170 -33.70 0.55 -5.76
C SER A 170 -34.92 1.45 -5.51
N ALA A 171 -34.73 2.63 -4.93
CA ALA A 171 -35.79 3.59 -4.68
C ALA A 171 -36.40 4.14 -5.98
N SER A 172 -35.58 4.49 -6.98
CA SER A 172 -36.07 5.00 -8.27
C SER A 172 -36.82 3.93 -9.09
N SER A 173 -36.46 2.65 -8.96
CA SER A 173 -37.16 1.55 -9.65
C SER A 173 -38.52 1.21 -9.04
N SER A 174 -38.80 1.68 -7.82
CA SER A 174 -40.04 1.42 -7.08
C SER A 174 -41.07 2.55 -7.16
N ALA A 175 -40.70 3.68 -7.77
CA ALA A 175 -41.55 4.86 -7.99
C ALA A 175 -42.15 4.86 -9.40
#